data_AF-A0A9E2S9P5-F1
#
_entry.id   AF-A0A9E2S9P5-F1
#
_cell.length_a   1.000
_cell.length_b   1.000
_cell.length_c   1.000
_cell.angle_alpha   90.00
_cell.angle_beta   90.00
_cell.angle_gamma   90.00
#
_symmetry.space_group_name_H-M   'P 1'
#
loop_
_entity.id
_entity.type
_entity.pdbx_description
1 polymer ?
#
loop_
_entity_poly.entity_id
_entity_poly.type
_entity_poly.pdbx_seq_one_letter_code
_entity_poly.pdbx_strand_id
1 'polypeptide(L)' 'MNNDFINRLERLGSLIHRRSTGSPKDLAKKLELSERSLYNYINLIRDIGATVKFCQSSNSYYYEEHGRLVMKFIINDYPT' A
#
# COMPACT_ATOMS: atom_id res chain seq x y z
N MET A 1 2.42 21.48 2.81
CA MET A 1 1.38 20.45 2.60
C MET A 1 1.82 19.18 3.32
N ASN A 2 1.07 18.72 4.32
CA ASN A 2 1.34 17.42 4.92
C ASN A 2 0.82 16.34 3.97
N ASN A 3 1.72 15.77 3.18
CA ASN A 3 1.40 14.72 2.20
C ASN A 3 1.25 13.33 2.86
N ASP A 4 0.76 13.30 4.10
CA ASP A 4 0.78 12.15 5.01
C ASP A 4 0.01 10.95 4.43
N PHE A 5 -1.09 11.21 3.72
CA PHE A 5 -1.85 10.18 3.03
C PHE A 5 -1.03 9.48 1.93
N ILE A 6 -0.41 10.24 1.02
CA ILE A 6 0.39 9.68 -0.08
C ILE A 6 1.59 8.92 0.48
N ASN A 7 2.30 9.49 1.47
CA ASN A 7 3.44 8.86 2.11
C ASN A 7 3.07 7.51 2.77
N ARG A 8 1.93 7.45 3.46
CA ARG A 8 1.43 6.21 4.07
C ARG A 8 1.01 5.19 3.03
N LEU A 9 0.40 5.62 1.93
CA LEU A 9 -0.01 4.73 0.85
C LEU A 9 1.20 4.14 0.10
N GLU A 10 2.23 4.95 -0.17
CA GLU A 10 3.50 4.47 -0.72
C GLU A 10 4.21 3.50 0.23
N ARG A 11 4.26 3.83 1.53
CA ARG A 11 4.85 2.96 2.55
C ARG A 11 4.10 1.65 2.68
N LEU A 12 2.77 1.67 2.66
CA LEU A 12 1.93 0.48 2.64
C LEU A 12 2.28 -0.42 1.44
N GLY A 13 2.30 0.15 0.23
CA GLY A 13 2.62 -0.60 -0.99
C GLY A 13 4.01 -1.24 -0.94
N SER A 14 5.02 -0.51 -0.44
CA SER A 14 6.38 -1.04 -0.23
C SER A 14 6.42 -2.20 0.77
N LEU A 15 5.68 -2.11 1.88
CA LEU A 15 5.61 -3.18 2.88
C LEU A 15 4.91 -4.44 2.35
N ILE A 16 3.82 -4.28 1.58
CA ILE A 16 3.12 -5.40 0.94
C ILE A 16 4.03 -6.08 -0.08
N HIS A 17 4.72 -5.31 -0.93
CA HIS A 17 5.63 -5.84 -1.94
C HIS A 17 6.76 -6.66 -1.31
N ARG A 18 7.32 -6.20 -0.19
CA ARG A 18 8.38 -6.90 0.57
C ARG A 18 7.85 -7.98 1.52
N ARG A 19 6.53 -8.20 1.58
CA ARG A 19 5.88 -9.11 2.54
C ARG A 19 6.33 -8.89 3.99
N SER A 20 6.48 -7.61 4.35
CA SER A 20 7.03 -7.17 5.64
C SER A 20 5.98 -6.45 6.50
N THR A 21 4.70 -6.75 6.28
CA THR A 21 3.62 -6.00 6.96
C THR A 21 3.47 -6.38 8.42
N GLY A 22 3.66 -7.66 8.77
CA GLY A 22 3.17 -8.19 10.04
C GLY A 22 1.64 -8.36 10.00
N SER A 23 1.05 -8.54 11.18
CA SER A 23 -0.41 -8.64 11.31
C SER A 23 -1.09 -7.32 10.91
N PRO A 24 -2.41 -7.30 10.65
CA PRO A 24 -3.13 -6.05 10.40
C PRO A 24 -2.92 -5.00 11.49
N LYS A 25 -2.86 -5.43 12.77
CA LYS A 25 -2.59 -4.56 13.91
C LYS A 25 -1.16 -3.99 13.88
N ASP A 26 -0.17 -4.82 13.56
CA ASP A 26 1.23 -4.36 13.42
C ASP A 26 1.39 -3.38 12.27
N LEU A 27 0.75 -3.67 11.14
CA LEU A 27 0.78 -2.83 9.95
C LEU A 27 0.11 -1.47 10.21
N ALA A 28 -1.04 -1.46 10.90
CA ALA A 28 -1.72 -0.23 11.29
C ALA A 28 -0.81 0.63 12.19
N LYS A 29 -0.15 0.01 13.18
CA LYS A 29 0.83 0.70 14.04
C LYS A 29 2.03 1.24 13.25
N LYS A 30 2.60 0.45 12.33
CA LYS A 30 3.74 0.87 11.47
C LYS A 30 3.40 2.09 10.62
N LEU A 31 2.15 2.21 10.20
CA LEU A 31 1.64 3.31 9.38
C LEU A 31 0.97 4.41 10.21
N GLU A 32 0.98 4.32 11.55
CA GLU A 32 0.33 5.25 12.48
C GLU A 32 -1.18 5.43 12.21
N LEU A 33 -1.82 4.38 11.72
CA LEU A 33 -3.23 4.34 11.35
C LEU A 33 -4.04 3.57 12.41
N SER A 34 -5.35 3.85 12.45
CA SER A 34 -6.29 2.89 13.02
C SER A 34 -6.42 1.67 12.10
N GLU A 35 -6.81 0.51 12.63
CA GLU A 35 -7.06 -0.67 11.79
C GLU A 35 -8.15 -0.41 10.73
N ARG A 36 -9.20 0.35 11.09
CA ARG A 36 -10.23 0.79 10.13
C ARG A 36 -9.63 1.59 8.97
N SER A 37 -8.77 2.56 9.28
CA SER A 37 -8.10 3.37 8.26
C SER A 37 -7.16 2.52 7.41
N LEU A 38 -6.43 1.57 8.00
CA LEU A 38 -5.63 0.61 7.25
C LEU A 38 -6.48 -0.16 6.24
N TYR A 39 -7.65 -0.68 6.62
CA TYR A 39 -8.53 -1.38 5.70
C TYR A 39 -9.01 -0.49 4.54
N ASN A 40 -9.26 0.80 4.80
CA ASN A 40 -9.59 1.74 3.73
C ASN A 40 -8.43 1.91 2.73
N TYR A 41 -7.18 2.00 3.21
CA TYR A 41 -6.02 2.08 2.33
C TYR A 41 -5.82 0.80 1.51
N ILE A 42 -6.01 -0.37 2.13
CA ILE A 42 -5.90 -1.65 1.41
C ILE A 42 -7.00 -1.74 0.34
N ASN A 43 -8.23 -1.33 0.66
CA ASN A 43 -9.32 -1.33 -0.31
C ASN A 43 -9.03 -0.37 -1.47
N LEU A 44 -8.48 0.82 -1.21
CA LEU A 44 -8.06 1.72 -2.27
C LEU A 44 -7.04 1.07 -3.22
N ILE A 45 -6.05 0.33 -2.70
CA ILE A 45 -5.09 -0.41 -3.54
C ILE A 45 -5.80 -1.47 -4.39
N ARG A 46 -6.82 -2.14 -3.84
CA ARG A 46 -7.66 -3.10 -4.57
C ARG A 46 -8.50 -2.43 -5.65
N ASP A 47 -9.06 -1.26 -5.38
CA ASP A 47 -9.87 -0.50 -6.32
C ASP A 47 -9.05 0.00 -7.52
N ILE A 48 -7.75 0.21 -7.34
CA ILE A 48 -6.80 0.54 -8.42
C ILE A 48 -6.41 -0.70 -9.25
N GLY A 49 -6.84 -1.90 -8.84
CA GLY A 49 -6.71 -3.14 -9.61
C GLY A 49 -5.69 -4.15 -9.08
N ALA A 50 -5.11 -3.94 -7.90
CA ALA A 50 -4.17 -4.89 -7.31
C ALA A 50 -4.86 -5.90 -6.38
N THR A 51 -4.54 -7.19 -6.50
CA THR A 51 -5.08 -8.24 -5.63
C THR A 51 -4.23 -8.39 -4.37
N VAL A 52 -4.64 -7.70 -3.30
CA VAL A 52 -3.96 -7.77 -1.99
C VAL A 52 -4.58 -8.86 -1.12
N LYS A 53 -3.79 -9.87 -0.75
CA LYS A 53 -4.17 -10.98 0.14
C LYS A 53 -3.35 -10.98 1.42
N PHE A 54 -3.91 -11.56 2.49
CA PHE A 54 -3.20 -11.79 3.75
C PHE A 54 -2.82 -13.27 3.88
N CYS A 55 -1.55 -13.56 4.13
CA CYS A 55 -1.08 -14.91 4.42
C CYS A 55 -0.89 -15.07 5.93
N GLN A 56 -1.65 -15.98 6.54
CA GLN A 56 -1.58 -16.23 7.99
C GLN A 56 -0.24 -16.85 8.39
N SER A 57 0.30 -17.77 7.60
CA SER A 57 1.56 -18.47 7.92
C SER A 57 2.77 -17.54 7.87
N SER A 58 2.83 -16.62 6.90
CA SER A 58 3.89 -15.61 6.83
C SER A 58 3.56 -14.34 7.62
N ASN A 59 2.39 -14.27 8.26
CA ASN A 59 1.86 -13.09 8.94
C ASN A 59 2.08 -11.79 8.14
N SER A 60 1.71 -11.80 6.85
CA SER A 60 1.91 -10.62 6.00
C SER A 60 0.89 -10.51 4.87
N TYR A 61 0.56 -9.27 4.51
CA TYR A 61 -0.05 -8.96 3.23
C TYR A 61 0.96 -9.13 2.10
N TYR A 62 0.46 -9.51 0.93
CA TYR A 62 1.21 -9.65 -0.30
C TYR A 62 0.33 -9.33 -1.53
N TYR A 63 0.96 -8.96 -2.63
CA TYR A 63 0.33 -8.89 -3.95
C TYR A 63 0.29 -10.30 -4.55
N GLU A 64 -0.86 -10.73 -5.04
CA GLU A 64 -0.98 -11.98 -5.81
C GLU A 64 -0.32 -11.83 -7.19
N GLU A 65 -0.41 -10.65 -7.81
CA GLU A 65 0.28 -10.38 -9.07
C GLU A 65 1.76 -10.04 -8.87
N HIS A 66 2.57 -10.28 -9.91
CA HIS A 66 3.92 -9.72 -9.98
C HIS A 66 3.85 -8.22 -10.25
N GLY A 67 3.73 -7.44 -9.18
CA GLY A 67 3.56 -5.99 -9.28
C GLY A 67 4.04 -5.20 -8.07
N ARG A 68 4.00 -3.87 -8.22
CA ARG A 68 4.23 -2.90 -7.14
C ARG A 68 3.39 -1.65 -7.38
N LEU A 69 2.92 -1.04 -6.30
CA LEU A 69 2.27 0.27 -6.36
C LEU A 69 3.32 1.35 -6.68
N VAL A 70 3.02 2.21 -7.66
CA VAL A 70 3.87 3.34 -8.05
C VAL A 70 3.00 4.59 -8.16
N MET A 71 3.30 5.61 -7.38
CA MET A 71 2.70 6.94 -7.48
C MET A 71 3.73 7.92 -8.02
N LYS A 72 3.50 8.45 -9.22
CA LYS A 72 4.39 9.43 -9.85
C LYS A 72 3.57 10.41 -10.65
N PHE A 73 3.96 11.68 -10.59
CA PHE A 73 3.54 12.68 -11.57
C PHE A 73 4.57 12.66 -12.71
N ILE A 74 4.11 12.52 -13.95
CA ILE A 74 4.96 12.47 -15.15
C ILE A 74 4.65 13.72 -15.97
N ILE A 75 5.65 14.55 -16.20
CA ILE A 75 5.57 15.69 -17.13
C ILE A 75 5.95 15.16 -18.51
N ASN A 76 5.05 15.30 -19.47
CA ASN A 76 5.36 15.00 -20.86
C ASN A 76 5.86 16.30 -21.52
N ASP A 77 7.17 16.44 -21.70
CA ASP A 77 7.77 17.57 -22.43
C ASP A 77 7.57 17.42 -23.94
N TYR A 78 6.34 17.53 -24.41
CA TYR A 78 6.06 17.75 -25.84
C TYR A 78 5.54 19.17 -26.03
N PRO A 79 6.28 20.06 -26.71
CA PRO A 79 5.65 21.17 -27.40
C PRO A 79 4.87 20.56 -28.58
N THR A 80 3.55 20.67 -28.57
CA THR A 80 2.75 20.54 -29.81
C THR A 80 3.23 21.54 -30.85
#